data_AF-A0A7Y2ZKI2-F1
#
_entry.id   AF-A0A7Y2ZKI2-F1
#
_cell.length_a   1.000
_cell.length_b   1.000
_cell.length_c   1.000
_cell.angle_alpha   90.00
_cell.angle_beta   90.00
_cell.angle_gamma   90.00
#
_symmetry.space_group_name_H-M   'P 1'
#
loop_
_entity.id
_entity.type
_entity.pdbx_description
1 polymer ?
#
loop_
_entity_poly.entity_id
_entity_poly.type
_entity_poly.pdbx_seq_one_letter_code
_entity_poly.pdbx_strand_id
1 'polypeptide(L)'
;MRTFLPLFLIVLTISCNNELNSSQLLKESIAYHDPENNWTTFRGEFHITMEIPEQSNRESDLRIDLPADAFYVKAVRDTITTEFDLKGSECRITYNGSENFSEEIATANRLSCERATMYKNYYTYLYGLPMKLKDPGTDIS
;
A
#
# COMPACT_ATOMS: atom_id res chain seq x y z
N MET A 1 21.64 10.47 -72.18
CA MET A 1 22.50 10.76 -71.00
C MET A 1 21.65 10.56 -69.76
N ARG A 2 22.02 9.59 -68.91
CA ARG A 2 21.30 9.22 -67.69
C ARG A 2 21.72 10.17 -66.57
N THR A 3 20.83 11.06 -66.13
CA THR A 3 21.05 11.89 -64.93
C THR A 3 20.65 11.09 -63.70
N PHE A 4 21.66 10.62 -62.96
CA PHE A 4 21.48 10.04 -61.62
C PHE A 4 21.09 11.16 -60.65
N LEU A 5 19.88 11.07 -60.09
CA LEU A 5 19.44 11.91 -58.97
C LEU A 5 19.96 11.26 -57.69
N PRO A 6 20.85 11.90 -56.91
CA PRO A 6 21.29 11.31 -55.65
C PRO A 6 20.14 11.40 -54.65
N LEU A 7 19.62 10.24 -54.27
CA LEU A 7 18.66 10.07 -53.19
C LEU A 7 19.34 10.50 -51.89
N PHE A 8 18.99 11.68 -51.38
CA PHE A 8 19.46 12.17 -50.08
C PHE A 8 18.84 11.28 -49.00
N LEU A 9 19.61 10.29 -48.53
CA LEU A 9 19.24 9.40 -47.43
C LEU A 9 19.26 10.23 -46.14
N ILE A 10 18.12 10.81 -45.77
CA ILE A 10 17.92 11.45 -44.48
C ILE A 10 17.88 10.32 -43.44
N VAL A 11 19.04 9.99 -42.89
CA VAL A 11 19.11 9.11 -41.71
C VAL A 11 18.56 9.94 -40.55
N LEU A 12 17.28 9.76 -40.21
CA LEU A 12 16.75 10.22 -38.93
C LEU A 12 17.52 9.46 -37.85
N THR A 13 18.51 10.12 -37.24
CA THR A 13 19.05 9.69 -35.96
C THR A 13 17.97 9.94 -34.91
N ILE A 14 17.07 8.97 -34.74
CA ILE A 14 16.18 8.93 -33.58
C ILE A 14 17.10 8.64 -32.39
N SER A 15 17.65 9.70 -31.78
CA SER A 15 18.28 9.61 -30.47
C SER A 15 17.17 9.38 -29.44
N CYS A 16 16.67 8.15 -29.35
CA CYS A 16 15.93 7.70 -28.18
C CYS A 16 16.94 7.27 -27.12
N ASN A 17 17.40 8.22 -26.31
CA ASN A 17 17.99 7.94 -25.00
C ASN A 17 17.85 9.18 -24.12
N ASN A 18 16.61 9.46 -23.71
CA ASN A 18 16.41 10.10 -22.42
C ASN A 18 16.27 8.95 -21.43
N GLU A 19 17.35 8.60 -20.73
CA GLU A 19 17.22 7.74 -19.56
C GLU A 19 16.21 8.41 -18.61
N LEU A 20 15.10 7.73 -18.36
CA LEU A 20 14.11 8.19 -17.38
C LEU A 20 14.80 8.24 -16.03
N ASN A 21 14.95 9.42 -15.45
CA ASN A 21 15.40 9.50 -14.07
C ASN A 21 14.29 9.03 -13.12
N SER A 22 14.67 8.59 -11.92
CA SER A 22 13.75 7.97 -10.96
C SER A 22 12.57 8.87 -10.57
N SER A 23 12.76 10.20 -10.55
CA SER A 23 11.67 11.15 -10.29
C SER A 23 10.66 11.21 -11.44
N GLN A 24 11.13 11.19 -12.69
CA GLN A 24 10.28 11.12 -13.87
C GLN A 24 9.52 9.78 -13.90
N LEU A 25 10.22 8.67 -13.66
CA LEU A 25 9.60 7.35 -13.59
C LEU A 25 8.48 7.31 -12.55
N LEU A 26 8.72 7.82 -11.34
CA LEU A 26 7.68 7.86 -10.32
C LEU A 26 6.48 8.70 -10.74
N LYS A 27 6.74 9.90 -11.31
CA LYS A 27 5.67 10.78 -11.77
C LYS A 27 4.78 10.10 -12.81
N GLU A 28 5.38 9.47 -13.82
CA GLU A 28 4.65 8.75 -14.87
C GLU A 28 3.93 7.52 -14.32
N SER A 29 4.54 6.80 -13.37
CA SER A 29 3.93 5.64 -12.71
C SER A 29 2.68 6.04 -11.92
N ILE A 30 2.74 7.15 -11.17
CA ILE A 30 1.58 7.68 -10.44
C ILE A 30 0.49 8.13 -11.42
N ALA A 31 0.86 8.84 -12.50
CA ALA A 31 -0.11 9.29 -13.50
C ALA A 31 -0.83 8.12 -14.19
N TYR A 32 -0.13 6.99 -14.37
CA TYR A 32 -0.72 5.76 -14.91
C TYR A 32 -1.66 5.05 -13.93
N HIS A 33 -1.25 4.93 -12.66
CA HIS A 33 -2.01 4.16 -11.66
C HIS A 33 -3.14 4.95 -10.98
N ASP A 34 -3.03 6.28 -10.90
CA ASP A 34 -4.02 7.16 -10.26
C ASP A 34 -4.24 8.46 -11.07
N PRO A 35 -4.79 8.38 -12.30
CA PRO A 35 -4.94 9.53 -13.18
C PRO A 35 -5.87 10.63 -12.64
N GLU A 36 -6.79 10.27 -11.74
CA GLU A 36 -7.77 11.16 -11.13
C GLU A 36 -7.37 11.62 -9.72
N ASN A 37 -6.19 11.21 -9.23
CA ASN A 37 -5.71 11.50 -7.87
C ASN A 37 -6.69 11.02 -6.77
N ASN A 38 -7.34 9.88 -7.01
CA ASN A 38 -8.31 9.25 -6.14
C ASN A 38 -7.69 8.74 -4.84
N TRP A 39 -6.37 8.48 -4.81
CA TRP A 39 -5.68 7.97 -3.62
C TRP A 39 -5.96 8.83 -2.39
N THR A 40 -5.92 10.16 -2.51
CA THR A 40 -6.15 11.07 -1.37
C THR A 40 -7.56 10.97 -0.77
N THR A 41 -8.52 10.40 -1.51
CA THR A 41 -9.91 10.20 -1.08
C THR A 41 -10.27 8.73 -0.88
N PHE A 42 -9.26 7.85 -0.90
CA PHE A 42 -9.43 6.41 -0.88
C PHE A 42 -10.20 5.94 0.34
N ARG A 43 -11.24 5.14 0.06
CA ARG A 43 -12.07 4.42 1.02
C ARG A 43 -12.27 3.02 0.46
N GLY A 44 -11.78 2.02 1.18
CA GLY A 44 -11.79 0.65 0.68
C GLY A 44 -11.86 -0.38 1.79
N GLU A 45 -12.44 -1.51 1.43
CA GLU A 45 -12.49 -2.71 2.25
C GLU A 45 -11.84 -3.87 1.49
N PHE A 46 -11.06 -4.67 2.19
CA PHE A 46 -10.36 -5.82 1.62
C PHE A 46 -10.57 -7.03 2.51
N HIS A 47 -10.78 -8.18 1.87
CA HIS A 47 -10.65 -9.47 2.51
C HIS A 47 -9.33 -10.10 2.06
N ILE A 48 -8.48 -10.48 3.01
CA ILE A 48 -7.14 -11.00 2.77
C ILE A 48 -7.03 -12.37 3.43
N THR A 49 -6.84 -13.40 2.60
CA THR A 49 -6.51 -14.74 3.05
C THR A 49 -5.00 -14.92 3.02
N MET A 50 -4.37 -15.17 4.18
CA MET A 50 -2.97 -15.55 4.26
C MET A 50 -2.84 -17.07 4.44
N GLU A 51 -2.28 -17.72 3.44
CA GLU A 51 -2.01 -19.16 3.43
C GLU A 51 -0.54 -19.43 3.75
N ILE A 52 -0.30 -20.38 4.66
CA ILE A 52 1.04 -20.88 4.99
C ILE A 52 0.93 -22.40 5.02
N PRO A 53 1.86 -23.15 4.39
CA PRO A 53 1.82 -24.61 4.42
C PRO A 53 1.69 -25.17 5.84
N GLU A 54 0.85 -26.18 6.01
CA GLU A 54 0.59 -26.88 7.29
C GLU A 54 0.04 -25.97 8.42
N GLN A 55 -0.46 -24.78 8.10
CA GLN A 55 -1.14 -23.89 9.05
C GLN A 55 -2.55 -23.58 8.56
N SER A 56 -3.45 -23.28 9.50
CA SER A 56 -4.73 -22.70 9.16
C SER A 56 -4.56 -21.32 8.53
N ASN A 57 -5.47 -21.02 7.60
CA ASN A 57 -5.53 -19.71 6.98
C ASN A 57 -5.70 -18.64 8.06
N ARG A 58 -5.02 -17.49 7.86
CA ARG A 58 -5.41 -16.27 8.56
C ARG A 58 -6.28 -15.44 7.64
N GLU A 59 -7.54 -15.32 7.99
CA GLU A 59 -8.48 -14.44 7.30
C GLU A 59 -8.41 -13.05 7.92
N SER A 60 -8.30 -12.02 7.09
CA SER A 60 -8.23 -10.64 7.57
C SER A 60 -9.20 -9.74 6.83
N ASP A 61 -10.04 -9.02 7.56
CA ASP A 61 -10.90 -7.96 7.04
C ASP A 61 -10.24 -6.62 7.35
N LEU A 62 -9.95 -5.85 6.30
CA LEU A 62 -9.24 -4.59 6.35
C LEU A 62 -10.17 -3.47 5.87
N ARG A 63 -10.18 -2.33 6.56
CA ARG A 63 -10.82 -1.10 6.08
C ARG A 63 -9.85 0.06 6.20
N ILE A 64 -9.74 0.83 5.13
CA ILE A 64 -8.94 2.06 5.07
C ILE A 64 -9.89 3.19 4.65
N ASP A 65 -9.91 4.27 5.43
CA ASP A 65 -10.60 5.52 5.10
C ASP A 65 -9.62 6.68 5.34
N LEU A 66 -8.95 7.12 4.28
CA LEU A 66 -7.94 8.18 4.38
C LEU A 66 -8.54 9.54 4.77
N PRO A 67 -9.67 10.00 4.21
CA PRO A 67 -10.31 11.24 4.64
C PRO A 67 -10.71 11.28 6.12
N ALA A 68 -11.18 10.15 6.66
CA ALA A 68 -11.58 10.06 8.06
C ALA A 68 -10.40 9.76 9.02
N ASP A 69 -9.17 9.63 8.50
CA ASP A 69 -8.01 9.12 9.22
C ASP A 69 -8.30 7.83 10.00
N ALA A 70 -9.06 6.92 9.38
CA ALA A 70 -9.54 5.71 10.01
C ALA A 70 -8.95 4.46 9.35
N PHE A 71 -8.63 3.48 10.20
CA PHE A 71 -8.06 2.21 9.82
C PHE A 71 -8.60 1.12 10.72
N TYR A 72 -9.06 0.03 10.13
CA TYR A 72 -9.51 -1.13 10.86
C TYR A 72 -8.89 -2.39 10.27
N VAL A 73 -8.44 -3.28 11.13
CA VAL A 73 -8.09 -4.64 10.73
C VAL A 73 -8.60 -5.63 11.76
N LYS A 74 -9.32 -6.63 11.28
CA LYS A 74 -9.67 -7.84 12.01
C LYS A 74 -8.93 -9.00 11.40
N ALA A 75 -8.29 -9.80 12.23
CA ALA A 75 -7.62 -11.02 11.81
C ALA A 75 -8.13 -12.19 12.64
N VAL A 76 -8.52 -13.26 11.95
CA VAL A 76 -8.99 -14.51 12.52
C VAL A 76 -8.04 -15.63 12.11
N ARG A 77 -7.57 -16.41 13.08
CA ARG A 77 -6.87 -17.67 12.86
C ARG A 77 -7.26 -18.64 13.95
N ASP A 78 -7.66 -19.85 13.55
CA ASP A 78 -8.18 -20.86 14.47
C ASP A 78 -9.31 -20.29 15.35
N THR A 79 -9.09 -20.23 16.66
CA THR A 79 -10.02 -19.69 17.66
C THR A 79 -9.67 -18.26 18.10
N ILE A 80 -8.60 -17.68 17.54
CA ILE A 80 -8.10 -16.36 17.92
C ILE A 80 -8.60 -15.33 16.92
N THR A 81 -9.28 -14.31 17.44
CA THR A 81 -9.66 -13.08 16.75
C THR A 81 -8.97 -11.90 17.41
N THR A 82 -8.27 -11.12 16.60
CA THR A 82 -7.71 -9.83 17.02
C THR A 82 -8.31 -8.74 16.14
N GLU A 83 -8.74 -7.65 16.74
CA GLU A 83 -9.23 -6.48 16.00
C GLU A 83 -8.54 -5.23 16.50
N PHE A 84 -8.10 -4.39 15.56
CA PHE A 84 -7.53 -3.09 15.81
C PHE A 84 -8.36 -2.06 15.05
N ASP A 85 -8.90 -1.08 15.76
CA ASP A 85 -9.72 -0.01 15.21
C ASP A 85 -9.08 1.33 15.59
N LEU A 86 -8.62 2.06 14.59
CA LEU A 86 -7.96 3.35 14.72
C LEU A 86 -8.81 4.42 14.05
N LYS A 87 -9.03 5.54 14.74
CA LYS A 87 -9.69 6.71 14.18
C LYS A 87 -9.08 7.98 14.75
N GLY A 88 -8.31 8.70 13.94
CA GLY A 88 -7.50 9.81 14.45
C GLY A 88 -6.52 9.33 15.52
N SER A 89 -6.59 9.91 16.71
CA SER A 89 -5.80 9.50 17.88
C SER A 89 -6.43 8.36 18.69
N GLU A 90 -7.67 7.99 18.41
CA GLU A 90 -8.36 6.92 19.13
C GLU A 90 -7.87 5.56 18.64
N CYS A 91 -7.67 4.65 19.60
CA CYS A 91 -7.22 3.28 19.36
C CYS A 91 -8.03 2.35 20.25
N ARG A 92 -8.76 1.44 19.63
CA ARG A 92 -9.49 0.36 20.29
C ARG A 92 -8.95 -0.98 19.82
N ILE A 93 -8.76 -1.89 20.76
CA ILE A 93 -8.23 -3.22 20.50
C ILE A 93 -9.17 -4.22 21.15
N THR A 94 -9.55 -5.25 20.40
CA THR A 94 -10.33 -6.36 20.95
C THR A 94 -9.63 -7.69 20.71
N TYR A 95 -9.70 -8.56 21.70
CA TYR A 95 -9.29 -9.95 21.63
C TYR A 95 -10.50 -10.84 21.85
N ASN A 96 -10.81 -11.71 20.88
CA ASN A 96 -11.99 -12.58 20.91
C ASN A 96 -13.30 -11.84 21.26
N GLY A 97 -13.46 -10.62 20.73
CA GLY A 97 -14.64 -9.78 20.94
C GLY A 97 -14.68 -9.01 22.26
N SER A 98 -13.63 -9.08 23.09
CA SER A 98 -13.52 -8.34 24.36
C SER A 98 -12.40 -7.30 24.30
N GLU A 99 -12.65 -6.10 24.81
CA GLU A 99 -11.62 -5.09 25.11
C GLU A 99 -10.94 -5.36 26.47
N ASN A 100 -11.56 -6.19 27.31
CA ASN A 100 -11.01 -6.57 28.60
C ASN A 100 -10.24 -7.89 28.45
N PHE A 101 -8.92 -7.80 28.46
CA PHE A 101 -7.98 -8.92 28.42
C PHE A 101 -6.77 -8.62 29.31
N SER A 102 -6.09 -9.68 29.77
CA SER A 102 -4.91 -9.53 30.63
C SER A 102 -3.70 -9.01 29.87
N GLU A 103 -2.73 -8.46 30.60
CA GLU A 103 -1.42 -8.05 30.05
C GLU A 103 -0.66 -9.24 29.42
N GLU A 104 -0.84 -10.45 29.96
CA GLU A 104 -0.29 -11.68 29.38
C GLU A 104 -0.86 -11.95 27.99
N ILE A 105 -2.19 -11.85 27.82
CA ILE A 105 -2.85 -11.98 26.52
C ILE A 105 -2.38 -10.88 25.57
N ALA A 106 -2.27 -9.64 26.08
CA ALA A 106 -1.82 -8.51 25.29
C ALA A 106 -0.40 -8.72 24.77
N THR A 107 0.51 -9.22 25.61
CA THR A 107 1.90 -9.48 25.24
C THR A 107 2.01 -10.66 24.26
N ALA A 108 1.35 -11.78 24.56
CA ALA A 108 1.38 -12.99 23.73
C ALA A 108 0.84 -12.75 22.31
N ASN A 109 -0.19 -11.91 22.18
CA ASN A 109 -0.85 -11.59 20.91
C ASN A 109 -0.43 -10.23 20.33
N ARG A 110 0.51 -9.53 20.98
CA ARG A 110 1.05 -8.23 20.57
C ARG A 110 -0.04 -7.16 20.37
N LEU A 111 -0.98 -7.09 21.29
CA LEU A 111 -2.14 -6.20 21.29
C LEU A 111 -1.75 -4.83 21.83
N SER A 112 -1.22 -3.97 20.96
CA SER A 112 -0.85 -2.59 21.33
C SER A 112 -1.24 -1.58 20.25
N CYS A 113 -1.41 -0.31 20.65
CA CYS A 113 -1.70 0.77 19.69
C CYS A 113 -0.51 1.07 18.77
N GLU A 114 0.72 0.79 19.23
CA GLU A 114 1.90 0.81 18.37
C GLU A 114 1.78 -0.26 17.28
N ARG A 115 1.34 -1.48 17.63
CA ARG A 115 1.09 -2.54 16.66
C ARG A 115 -0.01 -2.15 15.67
N ALA A 116 -1.10 -1.57 16.16
CA ALA A 116 -2.19 -1.06 15.32
C ALA A 116 -1.68 -0.01 14.32
N THR A 117 -0.87 0.94 14.80
CA THR A 117 -0.28 2.01 13.98
C THR A 117 0.66 1.45 12.93
N MET A 118 1.48 0.44 13.30
CA MET A 118 2.32 -0.27 12.36
C MET A 118 1.48 -0.93 11.25
N TYR A 119 0.36 -1.59 11.58
CA TYR A 119 -0.52 -2.16 10.56
C TYR A 119 -1.14 -1.09 9.66
N LYS A 120 -1.63 0.02 10.23
CA LYS A 120 -2.13 1.17 9.44
C LYS A 120 -1.08 1.62 8.42
N ASN A 121 0.15 1.87 8.88
CA ASN A 121 1.23 2.34 8.02
C ASN A 121 1.63 1.29 6.97
N TYR A 122 1.74 0.02 7.36
CA TYR A 122 2.11 -1.07 6.46
C TYR A 122 1.09 -1.27 5.33
N TYR A 123 -0.20 -1.41 5.67
CA TYR A 123 -1.23 -1.68 4.66
C TYR A 123 -1.53 -0.45 3.80
N THR A 124 -1.54 0.76 4.38
CA THR A 124 -1.69 1.99 3.59
C THR A 124 -0.50 2.22 2.66
N TYR A 125 0.71 1.85 3.07
CA TYR A 125 1.88 1.85 2.18
C TYR A 125 1.71 0.85 1.04
N LEU A 126 1.47 -0.43 1.37
CA LEU A 126 1.38 -1.52 0.39
C LEU A 126 0.33 -1.25 -0.69
N TYR A 127 -0.89 -0.87 -0.29
CA TYR A 127 -1.99 -0.62 -1.22
C TYR A 127 -2.00 0.79 -1.82
N GLY A 128 -1.13 1.67 -1.32
CA GLY A 128 -0.98 3.02 -1.83
C GLY A 128 0.19 3.21 -2.78
N LEU A 129 0.95 2.16 -3.10
CA LEU A 129 1.97 2.25 -4.13
C LEU A 129 1.33 2.48 -5.52
N PRO A 130 1.91 3.33 -6.38
CA PRO A 130 3.16 4.09 -6.17
C PRO A 130 2.99 5.45 -5.46
N MET A 131 1.76 5.92 -5.19
CA MET A 131 1.48 7.23 -4.60
C MET A 131 2.23 7.47 -3.28
N LYS A 132 2.38 6.42 -2.47
CA LYS A 132 3.08 6.45 -1.18
C LYS A 132 4.60 6.62 -1.28
N LEU A 133 5.20 6.51 -2.47
CA LEU A 133 6.61 6.80 -2.67
C LEU A 133 6.92 8.32 -2.62
N LYS A 134 5.91 9.18 -2.53
CA LYS A 134 6.06 10.62 -2.27
C LYS A 134 6.15 10.96 -0.78
N ASP A 135 5.95 9.99 0.10
CA ASP A 135 5.96 10.24 1.53
C ASP A 135 7.37 10.61 2.06
N PRO A 136 7.45 11.46 3.09
CA PRO A 136 8.71 11.75 3.78
C PRO A 136 9.39 10.46 4.25
N GLY A 137 10.70 10.35 3.99
CA GLY A 137 11.50 9.15 4.30
C GLY A 137 11.62 8.14 3.16
N THR A 138 10.99 8.40 2.00
CA THR A 138 11.27 7.63 0.78
C THR A 138 12.50 8.18 0.06
N ASP A 139 13.51 7.34 -0.13
CA ASP A 139 14.70 7.66 -0.92
C ASP A 139 14.50 7.22 -2.38
N ILE A 140 14.29 8.18 -3.28
CA ILE A 140 14.19 7.94 -4.72
C ILE A 140 15.54 8.26 -5.36
N SER A 141 16.33 7.23 -5.62
CA SER A 141 17.63 7.31 -6.31
C SER A 141 17.55 6.85 -7.75
#